data_AF-A0A067QDR4-F1
#
_entry.id   AF-A0A067QDR4-F1
#
_cell.length_a   1.000
_cell.length_b   1.000
_cell.length_c   1.000
_cell.angle_alpha   90.00
_cell.angle_beta   90.00
_cell.angle_gamma   90.00
#
_symmetry.space_group_name_H-M   'P 1'
#
loop_
_entity.id
_entity.type
_entity.pdbx_description
1 polymer ?
#
loop_
_entity_poly.entity_id
_entity_poly.type
_entity_poly.pdbx_seq_one_letter_code
_entity_poly.pdbx_strand_id
1 'polypeptide(L)'
;MSDSTNALLPHSPNSSQTSNQYGINHIQISSYNSHTNRIVEHHHLDARESMMKNCGDVELKWSSVVHAVFWTEHVIIQKSAGYSPFYMAHSVEPLFPFNITEATYLSPPIESPLSTIDLISLCACQLKK
;
A
#
# COMPACT_ATOMS: atom_id res chain seq x y z
N MET A 1 34.24 -28.78 -8.82
CA MET A 1 33.20 -28.91 -9.85
C MET A 1 32.05 -29.69 -9.23
N SER A 2 31.07 -29.00 -8.64
CA SER A 2 29.85 -29.61 -8.12
C SER A 2 28.73 -28.60 -8.32
N ASP A 3 28.00 -28.76 -9.42
CA ASP A 3 26.79 -28.03 -9.72
C ASP A 3 25.76 -28.31 -8.61
N SER A 4 25.43 -27.28 -7.84
CA SER A 4 24.21 -27.26 -7.03
C SER A 4 23.07 -26.84 -7.94
N THR A 5 22.42 -27.83 -8.53
CA THR A 5 21.16 -27.70 -9.24
C THR A 5 20.12 -27.13 -8.28
N ASN A 6 19.79 -25.85 -8.46
CA ASN A 6 18.70 -25.18 -7.75
C ASN A 6 17.39 -25.94 -8.00
N ALA A 7 16.89 -26.61 -6.97
CA ALA A 7 15.59 -27.25 -6.99
C ALA A 7 14.50 -26.18 -7.09
N LEU A 8 13.94 -26.03 -8.29
CA LEU A 8 12.68 -25.32 -8.52
C LEU A 8 11.58 -25.98 -7.68
N LEU A 9 10.95 -25.22 -6.79
CA LEU A 9 9.75 -25.65 -6.07
C LEU A 9 8.65 -26.02 -7.08
N PRO A 10 7.87 -27.08 -6.83
CA PRO A 10 6.86 -27.55 -7.77
C PRO A 10 5.74 -26.52 -7.96
N HIS A 11 5.38 -26.34 -9.23
CA HIS A 11 4.27 -25.50 -9.71
C HIS A 11 2.98 -25.72 -8.92
N SER A 12 2.33 -24.63 -8.51
CA SER A 12 0.89 -24.67 -8.22
C SER A 12 0.16 -24.73 -9.58
N PRO A 13 -0.62 -25.78 -9.87
CA PRO A 13 -1.17 -26.03 -11.21
C PRO A 13 -2.18 -24.99 -11.71
N ASN A 14 -2.59 -24.05 -10.86
CA ASN A 14 -3.66 -23.09 -11.15
C ASN A 14 -3.19 -21.77 -11.78
N SER A 15 -1.90 -21.40 -11.65
CA SER A 15 -1.43 -20.08 -12.11
C SER A 15 -1.25 -20.00 -13.64
N SER A 16 -0.93 -21.10 -14.30
CA SER A 16 -0.79 -21.15 -15.76
C SER A 16 -2.14 -21.08 -16.49
N GLN A 17 -3.22 -21.53 -15.85
CA GLN A 17 -4.56 -21.51 -16.43
C GLN A 17 -5.13 -20.09 -16.50
N THR A 18 -4.95 -19.29 -15.44
CA THR A 18 -5.46 -17.91 -15.39
C THR A 18 -4.67 -16.97 -16.30
N SER A 19 -3.36 -17.18 -16.45
CA SER A 19 -2.51 -16.42 -17.38
C SER A 19 -3.04 -16.45 -18.81
N ASN A 20 -3.38 -17.66 -19.30
CA ASN A 20 -3.90 -17.84 -20.66
C ASN A 20 -5.31 -17.30 -20.84
N GLN A 21 -6.14 -17.33 -19.79
CA GLN A 21 -7.50 -16.80 -19.83
C GLN A 21 -7.52 -15.27 -19.92
N TYR A 22 -6.68 -14.59 -19.15
CA TYR A 22 -6.70 -13.12 -19.04
C TYR A 22 -5.58 -12.42 -19.82
N GLY A 23 -4.69 -13.17 -20.48
CA GLY A 23 -3.52 -12.61 -21.18
C GLY A 23 -2.51 -11.91 -20.27
N ILE A 24 -2.50 -12.25 -18.97
CA ILE A 24 -1.60 -11.67 -17.99
C ILE A 24 -0.32 -12.50 -17.94
N ASN A 25 0.81 -11.88 -18.31
CA ASN A 25 2.11 -12.52 -18.25
C ASN A 25 2.67 -12.50 -16.83
N HIS A 26 2.92 -13.67 -16.25
CA HIS A 26 3.56 -13.77 -14.94
C HIS A 26 5.07 -13.52 -15.05
N ILE A 27 5.58 -12.57 -14.25
CA ILE A 27 7.01 -12.37 -14.06
C ILE A 27 7.41 -13.11 -12.78
N GLN A 28 8.29 -14.11 -12.89
CA GLN A 28 8.86 -14.79 -11.74
C GLN A 28 10.13 -14.08 -11.27
N ILE A 29 10.14 -13.70 -10.00
CA ILE A 29 11.33 -13.17 -9.32
C ILE A 29 12.01 -14.36 -8.63
N SER A 30 13.34 -14.40 -8.62
CA SER A 30 14.08 -15.43 -7.89
C SER A 30 13.80 -15.34 -6.38
N SER A 31 13.77 -16.50 -5.72
CA SER A 31 13.72 -16.56 -4.26
C SER A 31 14.87 -15.76 -3.65
N TYR A 32 14.60 -15.09 -2.52
CA TYR A 32 15.59 -14.29 -1.77
C TYR A 32 16.22 -13.12 -2.54
N ASN A 33 15.55 -12.56 -3.55
CA ASN A 33 16.00 -11.33 -4.19
C ASN A 33 15.52 -10.09 -3.43
N SER A 34 16.28 -9.71 -2.40
CA SER A 34 15.95 -8.56 -1.54
C SER A 34 15.95 -7.21 -2.27
N HIS A 35 16.62 -7.07 -3.42
CA HIS A 35 16.61 -5.82 -4.17
C HIS A 35 15.26 -5.62 -4.86
N THR A 36 14.78 -6.63 -5.59
CA THR A 36 13.48 -6.56 -6.29
C THR A 36 12.31 -6.64 -5.31
N ASN A 37 12.41 -7.46 -4.27
CA ASN A 37 11.33 -7.61 -3.30
C ASN A 37 11.14 -6.37 -2.42
N ARG A 38 12.21 -5.58 -2.16
CA ARG A 38 12.15 -4.40 -1.29
C ARG A 38 11.06 -3.40 -1.68
N ILE A 39 10.84 -3.17 -2.98
CA ILE A 39 9.84 -2.20 -3.45
C ILE A 39 8.45 -2.65 -2.97
N VAL A 40 8.11 -3.91 -3.20
CA VAL A 40 6.84 -4.50 -2.79
C VAL A 40 6.75 -4.58 -1.27
N GLU A 41 7.79 -5.09 -0.61
CA GLU A 41 7.86 -5.25 0.84
C GLU A 41 7.70 -3.93 1.59
N HIS A 42 8.29 -2.84 1.12
CA HIS A 42 8.22 -1.54 1.80
C HIS A 42 6.81 -0.95 1.80
N HIS A 43 6.11 -0.97 0.65
CA HIS A 43 4.72 -0.51 0.57
C HIS A 43 3.80 -1.36 1.44
N HIS A 44 3.95 -2.69 1.38
CA HIS A 44 3.16 -3.58 2.25
C HIS A 44 3.46 -3.38 3.74
N LEU A 45 4.70 -3.05 4.10
CA LEU A 45 5.06 -2.75 5.49
C LEU A 45 4.33 -1.49 5.97
N ASP A 46 4.36 -0.40 5.21
CA ASP A 46 3.68 0.85 5.58
C ASP A 46 2.17 0.64 5.76
N ALA A 47 1.53 -0.11 4.84
CA ALA A 47 0.12 -0.46 4.93
C ALA A 47 -0.17 -1.34 6.16
N ARG A 48 0.66 -2.35 6.44
CA ARG A 48 0.48 -3.22 7.61
C ARG A 48 0.65 -2.47 8.92
N GLU A 49 1.72 -1.70 9.07
CA GLU A 49 2.00 -0.95 10.30
C GLU A 49 0.93 0.11 10.57
N SER A 50 0.43 0.79 9.52
CA SER A 50 -0.68 1.75 9.67
C SER A 50 -2.02 1.08 10.01
N MET A 51 -2.30 -0.12 9.47
CA MET A 51 -3.45 -0.92 9.90
C MET A 51 -3.35 -1.28 11.38
N MET A 52 -2.20 -1.81 11.82
CA MET A 52 -2.00 -2.18 13.22
C MET A 52 -2.13 -0.98 14.15
N LYS A 53 -1.56 0.16 13.76
CA LYS A 53 -1.70 1.42 14.50
C LYS A 53 -3.15 1.89 14.62
N ASN A 54 -3.95 1.69 13.59
CA ASN A 54 -5.37 2.06 13.60
C ASN A 54 -6.30 1.04 14.27
N CYS A 55 -5.82 -0.19 14.52
CA CYS A 55 -6.54 -1.22 15.26
C CYS A 55 -6.52 -1.02 16.78
N GLY A 56 -5.58 -0.24 17.30
CA GLY A 56 -5.30 -0.17 18.73
C GLY A 56 -4.89 -1.53 19.28
N ASP A 57 -5.28 -1.86 20.52
CA ASP A 57 -4.86 -3.09 21.21
C ASP A 57 -5.53 -4.38 20.68
N VAL A 58 -6.41 -4.28 19.69
CA VAL A 58 -7.15 -5.43 19.15
C VAL A 58 -6.81 -5.66 17.68
N GLU A 59 -5.72 -6.38 17.45
CA GLU A 59 -5.20 -6.74 16.11
C GLU A 59 -6.27 -7.40 15.21
N LEU A 60 -7.23 -8.12 15.79
CA LEU A 60 -8.32 -8.79 15.06
C LEU A 60 -9.28 -7.82 14.33
N LYS A 61 -9.22 -6.52 14.60
CA LYS A 61 -10.06 -5.51 13.96
C LYS A 61 -9.49 -4.99 12.63
N TRP A 62 -8.38 -5.54 12.14
CA TRP A 62 -7.69 -5.06 10.93
C TRP A 62 -8.60 -4.97 9.71
N SER A 63 -9.53 -5.91 9.55
CA SER A 63 -10.49 -5.93 8.45
C SER A 63 -11.42 -4.70 8.45
N SER A 64 -11.66 -4.07 9.61
CA SER A 64 -12.48 -2.86 9.71
C SER A 64 -11.72 -1.58 9.31
N VAL A 65 -10.39 -1.59 9.33
CA VAL A 65 -9.54 -0.42 8.99
C VAL A 65 -8.91 -0.55 7.61
N VAL A 66 -8.85 -1.76 7.04
CA VAL A 66 -8.15 -2.08 5.80
C VAL A 66 -8.53 -1.15 4.64
N HIS A 67 -9.83 -0.89 4.47
CA HIS A 67 -10.33 -0.05 3.38
C HIS A 67 -9.90 1.41 3.56
N ALA A 68 -9.96 1.94 4.78
CA ALA A 68 -9.55 3.30 5.08
C ALA A 68 -8.05 3.49 4.88
N VAL A 69 -7.23 2.51 5.28
CA VAL A 69 -5.77 2.54 5.08
C VAL A 69 -5.41 2.50 3.61
N PHE A 70 -5.96 1.55 2.84
CA PHE A 70 -5.67 1.49 1.40
C PHE A 70 -6.16 2.71 0.65
N TRP A 71 -7.33 3.26 1.00
CA TRP A 71 -7.78 4.51 0.42
C TRP A 71 -6.77 5.64 0.70
N THR A 72 -6.32 5.73 1.94
CA THR A 72 -5.36 6.74 2.39
C THR A 72 -4.00 6.62 1.68
N GLU A 73 -3.50 5.40 1.49
CA GLU A 73 -2.24 5.15 0.77
C GLU A 73 -2.30 5.64 -0.69
N HIS A 74 -3.45 5.51 -1.35
CA HIS A 74 -3.60 5.98 -2.74
C HIS A 74 -3.69 7.49 -2.88
N VAL A 75 -4.22 8.19 -1.87
CA VAL A 75 -4.54 9.63 -1.96
C VAL A 75 -3.46 10.51 -1.33
N ILE A 76 -2.62 9.97 -0.45
CA ILE A 76 -1.46 10.68 0.10
C ILE A 76 -0.36 10.82 -0.95
N ILE A 77 0.31 11.97 -0.92
CA ILE A 77 1.48 12.23 -1.76
C ILE A 77 2.64 11.32 -1.37
N GLN A 78 3.15 10.55 -2.34
CA GLN A 78 4.37 9.77 -2.13
C GLN A 78 5.60 10.67 -2.19
N LYS A 79 6.46 10.58 -1.17
CA LYS A 79 7.69 11.40 -1.06
C LYS A 79 8.65 11.24 -2.26
N SER A 80 8.69 10.05 -2.86
CA SER A 80 9.56 9.75 -4.02
C SER A 80 9.05 10.36 -5.33
N ALA A 81 7.74 10.36 -5.54
CA ALA A 81 7.11 10.81 -6.78
C ALA A 81 6.68 12.29 -6.73
N GLY A 82 6.40 12.82 -5.53
CA GLY A 82 5.82 14.16 -5.35
C GLY A 82 4.33 14.25 -5.66
N TYR A 83 3.69 13.13 -6.05
CA TYR A 83 2.26 13.02 -6.34
C TYR A 83 1.64 11.83 -5.60
N SER A 84 0.32 11.83 -5.46
CA SER A 84 -0.42 10.68 -4.96
C SER A 84 -0.64 9.64 -6.06
N PRO A 85 -0.66 8.33 -5.76
CA PRO A 85 -1.01 7.29 -6.73
C PRO A 85 -2.35 7.54 -7.43
N PHE A 86 -3.33 8.07 -6.69
CA PHE A 86 -4.63 8.45 -7.22
C PHE A 86 -4.50 9.54 -8.29
N TYR A 87 -3.74 10.60 -8.02
CA TYR A 87 -3.47 11.64 -9.00
C TYR A 87 -2.73 11.07 -10.21
N MET A 88 -1.75 10.19 -10.03
CA MET A 88 -1.03 9.58 -11.14
C MET A 88 -1.94 8.72 -12.04
N ALA A 89 -2.91 8.02 -11.45
CA ALA A 89 -3.84 7.17 -12.19
C ALA A 89 -4.97 7.95 -12.89
N HIS A 90 -5.46 9.02 -12.26
CA HIS A 90 -6.67 9.73 -12.69
C HIS A 90 -6.43 11.15 -13.18
N SER A 91 -5.24 11.73 -12.96
CA SER A 91 -4.90 13.13 -13.23
C SER A 91 -5.84 14.14 -12.55
N VAL A 92 -6.45 13.75 -11.42
CA VAL A 92 -7.36 14.58 -10.62
C VAL A 92 -6.98 14.43 -9.14
N GLU A 93 -7.00 15.54 -8.40
CA GLU A 93 -6.70 15.54 -6.97
C GLU A 93 -7.83 14.84 -6.17
N PRO A 94 -7.50 13.93 -5.25
CA PRO A 94 -8.50 13.26 -4.43
C PRO A 94 -9.15 14.24 -3.45
N LEU A 95 -10.48 14.32 -3.47
CA LEU A 95 -11.26 15.10 -2.51
C LEU A 95 -11.92 14.18 -1.50
N PHE A 96 -11.61 14.38 -0.22
CA PHE A 96 -12.28 13.67 0.85
C PHE A 96 -13.60 14.35 1.23
N PRO A 97 -14.63 13.59 1.66
CA PRO A 97 -15.86 14.17 2.21
C PRO A 97 -15.59 15.17 3.35
N PHE A 98 -14.65 14.85 4.23
CA PHE A 98 -14.27 15.73 5.35
C PHE A 98 -13.56 17.01 4.89
N ASN A 99 -12.82 16.99 3.78
CA ASN A 99 -12.21 18.21 3.23
C ASN A 99 -13.27 19.25 2.87
N ILE A 100 -14.48 18.82 2.51
CA ILE A 100 -15.59 19.70 2.17
C ILE A 100 -16.27 20.20 3.45
N THR A 101 -16.57 19.30 4.39
CA THR A 101 -17.32 19.65 5.61
C THR A 101 -16.49 20.44 6.62
N GLU A 102 -15.20 20.12 6.76
CA GLU A 102 -14.29 20.74 7.73
C GLU A 102 -13.38 21.81 7.10
N ALA A 103 -13.49 22.01 5.78
CA ALA A 103 -12.61 22.90 5.02
C ALA A 103 -11.12 22.65 5.28
N THR A 104 -10.71 21.38 5.38
CA THR A 104 -9.33 20.98 5.73
C THR A 104 -8.29 21.50 4.75
N TYR A 105 -8.67 21.83 3.52
CA TYR A 105 -7.82 22.53 2.54
C TYR A 105 -7.37 23.93 2.98
N LEU A 106 -8.01 24.53 4.00
CA LEU A 106 -7.63 25.80 4.63
C LEU A 106 -6.85 25.61 5.94
N SER A 107 -6.61 24.36 6.37
CA SER A 107 -5.87 24.09 7.60
C SER A 107 -4.42 24.57 7.46
N PRO A 108 -3.82 25.15 8.51
CA PRO A 108 -2.39 25.43 8.50
C PRO A 108 -1.60 24.14 8.22
N PRO A 109 -0.47 24.24 7.49
CA PRO A 109 0.35 23.09 7.16
C PRO A 109 0.86 22.42 8.43
N ILE A 110 1.03 21.10 8.38
CA ILE A 110 1.52 20.30 9.51
C ILE A 110 2.93 20.79 9.89
N GLU A 111 3.07 21.29 11.12
CA GLU A 111 4.31 21.95 11.58
C GLU A 111 5.46 20.98 11.87
N SER A 112 5.17 19.68 12.00
CA SER A 112 6.15 18.63 12.28
C SER A 112 6.21 17.59 11.15
N PRO A 113 7.42 17.10 10.80
CA PRO A 113 7.55 16.02 9.83
C PRO A 113 6.94 14.73 10.40
N LEU A 114 5.87 14.24 9.77
CA LEU A 114 5.26 12.95 10.08
C LEU A 114 5.93 11.83 9.28
N SER A 115 6.02 10.64 9.86
CA SER A 115 6.36 9.44 9.09
C SER A 115 5.21 9.07 8.15
N THR A 116 5.50 8.31 7.09
CA THR A 116 4.48 7.82 6.15
C THR A 116 3.39 7.04 6.90
N ILE A 117 3.79 6.16 7.83
CA ILE A 117 2.88 5.35 8.65
C ILE A 117 1.99 6.25 9.51
N ASP A 118 2.54 7.30 10.13
CA ASP A 118 1.78 8.22 10.97
C ASP A 118 0.75 9.01 10.16
N LEU A 119 1.16 9.48 8.98
CA LEU A 119 0.30 10.24 8.08
C LEU A 119 -0.85 9.35 7.56
N ILE A 120 -0.54 8.13 7.14
CA ILE A 120 -1.55 7.15 6.71
C ILE A 120 -2.50 6.83 7.87
N SER A 121 -1.97 6.60 9.06
CA SER A 121 -2.79 6.27 10.24
C SER A 121 -3.73 7.41 10.61
N LEU A 122 -3.23 8.65 10.61
CA LEU A 122 -4.01 9.85 10.92
C LEU A 122 -5.17 10.05 9.93
N CYS A 123 -4.88 10.01 8.63
CA CYS A 123 -5.92 10.18 7.60
C CYS A 123 -6.93 9.02 7.59
N ALA A 124 -6.47 7.77 7.78
CA ALA A 124 -7.38 6.64 7.87
C ALA A 124 -8.27 6.69 9.14
N CYS A 125 -7.77 7.26 10.24
CA CYS A 125 -8.60 7.55 11.41
C CYS A 125 -9.66 8.63 11.14
N GLN A 126 -9.31 9.67 10.38
CA GLN A 126 -10.28 10.71 9.97
C GLN A 126 -11.38 10.15 9.07
N LEU A 127 -11.04 9.24 8.15
CA LEU A 127 -12.00 8.60 7.24
C LEU A 127 -13.01 7.67 7.91
N LYS A 128 -12.71 7.20 9.12
CA LYS A 128 -13.60 6.31 9.88
C LYS A 128 -14.66 7.07 10.70
N LYS A 129 -14.52 8.39 10.84
CA LYS A 129 -15.46 9.24 11.58
C LYS A 129 -16.62 9.66 10.68
#